data_AF-A0A951YHK3-F1
#
_entry.id   AF-A0A951YHK3-F1
#
_cell.length_a   1.000
_cell.length_b   1.000
_cell.length_c   1.000
_cell.angle_alpha   90.00
_cell.angle_beta   90.00
_cell.angle_gamma   90.00
#
_symmetry.space_group_name_H-M   'P 1'
#
loop_
_entity.id
_entity.type
_entity.pdbx_description
1 polymer ?
#
loop_
_entity_poly.entity_id
_entity_poly.type
_entity_poly.pdbx_seq_one_letter_code
_entity_poly.pdbx_strand_id
1 'polypeptide(L)'
;MKVIAIGDVHGQWPELWRVLKASAAATATLEPTQAVIEGRYRVVCVGDLVHYKEARDYANAVGVEPYDPDDADHLRRAAKAQIRELYRFKRYVDQAAGNVTVILGNHDEAARDHRYELSTRGGMRHVEFDPAKGGVELPADLNDWFGSMPREVVHHGVQFAHAGPLPGMQVFDDFFYHDPDTKTWWYNKPELVKQAGHRFGVYGHTVMKDGVYVDRDNGFAMIDALGKLQFLELLLDDERLELSVMQL
;
A
#
# COMPACT_ATOMS: atom_id res chain seq x y z
N MET A 1 6.96 5.89 20.40
CA MET A 1 5.71 5.79 19.61
C MET A 1 5.59 4.37 19.04
N LYS A 2 4.37 3.81 18.94
CA LYS A 2 4.16 2.54 18.21
C LYS A 2 3.77 2.84 16.76
N VAL A 3 4.40 2.18 15.79
CA VAL A 3 4.02 2.24 14.38
C VAL A 3 3.55 0.86 13.92
N ILE A 4 2.40 0.80 13.26
CA ILE A 4 1.85 -0.36 12.58
C ILE A 4 2.06 -0.12 11.08
N ALA A 5 3.01 -0.82 10.48
CA ALA A 5 3.31 -0.69 9.06
C ALA A 5 2.71 -1.87 8.27
N ILE A 6 1.91 -1.55 7.27
CA ILE A 6 1.11 -2.50 6.49
C ILE A 6 1.51 -2.36 5.02
N GLY A 7 1.75 -3.51 4.38
CA GLY A 7 2.09 -3.63 2.96
C GLY A 7 0.98 -3.18 2.02
N ASP A 8 1.24 -3.41 0.73
CA ASP A 8 0.33 -3.16 -0.37
C ASP A 8 -1.03 -3.83 -0.14
N VAL A 9 -2.12 -3.08 -0.39
CA VAL A 9 -3.47 -3.53 -0.02
C VAL A 9 -4.14 -4.28 -1.17
N HIS A 10 -4.04 -3.79 -2.41
CA HIS A 10 -4.61 -4.35 -3.63
C HIS A 10 -6.04 -4.90 -3.47
N GLY A 11 -6.89 -4.11 -2.84
CA GLY A 11 -8.28 -4.49 -2.57
C GLY A 11 -8.50 -5.60 -1.53
N GLN A 12 -7.46 -6.05 -0.80
CA GLN A 12 -7.53 -6.99 0.33
C GLN A 12 -8.06 -6.31 1.60
N TRP A 13 -9.21 -5.65 1.47
CA TRP A 13 -9.85 -4.89 2.55
C TRP A 13 -10.18 -5.75 3.77
N PRO A 14 -10.70 -7.00 3.64
CA PRO A 14 -10.92 -7.86 4.81
C PRO A 14 -9.65 -8.11 5.61
N GLU A 15 -8.53 -8.37 4.94
CA GLU A 15 -7.21 -8.58 5.53
C GLU A 15 -6.71 -7.32 6.24
N LEU A 16 -6.81 -6.16 5.58
CA LEU A 16 -6.43 -4.87 6.17
C LEU A 16 -7.19 -4.62 7.48
N TRP A 17 -8.52 -4.80 7.47
CA TRP A 17 -9.33 -4.60 8.68
C TRP A 17 -9.01 -5.62 9.77
N ARG A 18 -8.63 -6.86 9.43
CA ARG A 18 -8.17 -7.85 10.41
C ARG A 18 -6.87 -7.40 11.06
N VAL A 19 -5.90 -6.93 10.29
CA VAL A 19 -4.62 -6.40 10.77
C VAL A 19 -4.83 -5.18 11.68
N LEU A 20 -5.64 -4.21 11.24
CA LEU A 20 -5.92 -3.00 12.02
C LEU A 20 -6.59 -3.33 13.37
N LYS A 21 -7.53 -4.28 13.39
CA LYS A 21 -8.16 -4.72 14.64
C LYS A 21 -7.19 -5.47 15.55
N ALA A 22 -6.42 -6.40 15.00
CA ALA A 22 -5.50 -7.22 15.78
C ALA A 22 -4.34 -6.42 16.39
N SER A 23 -3.91 -5.35 15.72
CA SER A 23 -2.89 -4.42 16.22
C SER A 23 -3.45 -3.34 17.16
N ALA A 24 -4.75 -3.40 17.47
CA ALA A 24 -5.51 -2.40 18.24
C ALA A 24 -5.47 -0.99 17.62
N ALA A 25 -5.33 -0.89 16.30
CA ALA A 25 -5.43 0.35 15.53
C ALA A 25 -6.87 0.67 15.08
N ALA A 26 -7.77 -0.32 15.06
CA ALA A 26 -9.19 -0.13 14.77
C ALA A 26 -10.10 -0.84 15.80
N THR A 27 -11.28 -0.26 16.03
CA THR A 27 -12.36 -0.83 16.84
C THR A 27 -13.10 -1.94 16.06
N ALA A 28 -14.03 -2.63 16.74
CA ALA A 28 -14.92 -3.59 16.08
C ALA A 28 -15.83 -2.94 15.01
N THR A 29 -16.12 -1.65 15.15
CA THR A 29 -16.90 -0.82 14.22
C THR A 29 -16.06 -0.20 13.10
N LEU A 30 -14.75 -0.51 13.05
CA LEU A 30 -13.77 0.00 12.07
C LEU A 30 -13.49 1.49 12.17
N GLU A 31 -13.58 2.03 13.38
CA GLU A 31 -13.15 3.38 13.71
C GLU A 31 -11.74 3.34 14.30
N PRO A 32 -10.93 4.40 14.19
CA PRO A 32 -9.63 4.45 14.86
C PRO A 32 -9.80 4.34 16.38
N THR A 33 -8.91 3.61 17.03
CA THR A 33 -8.90 3.54 18.50
C THR A 33 -8.38 4.85 19.09
N GLN A 34 -8.66 5.10 20.39
CA GLN A 34 -8.12 6.29 21.08
C GLN A 34 -6.59 6.36 21.01
N ALA A 35 -5.90 5.22 21.04
CA ALA A 35 -4.43 5.19 20.89
C ALA A 35 -3.97 5.74 19.52
N VAL A 36 -4.74 5.51 18.45
CA VAL A 36 -4.47 6.09 17.13
C VAL A 36 -4.83 7.58 17.12
N ILE A 37 -6.01 7.96 17.62
CA ILE A 37 -6.46 9.36 17.63
C ILE A 37 -5.48 10.25 18.42
N GLU A 38 -4.98 9.77 19.56
CA GLU A 38 -4.04 10.49 20.42
C GLU A 38 -2.57 10.37 19.96
N GLY A 39 -2.31 9.71 18.82
CA GLY A 39 -0.98 9.59 18.23
C GLY A 39 0.01 8.70 18.98
N ARG A 40 -0.45 7.94 19.99
CA ARG A 40 0.38 6.90 20.63
C ARG A 40 0.73 5.79 19.63
N TYR A 41 -0.25 5.45 18.79
CA TYR A 41 -0.13 4.52 17.68
C TYR A 41 -0.21 5.30 16.38
N ARG A 42 0.67 4.98 15.43
CA ARG A 42 0.58 5.42 14.05
C ARG A 42 0.41 4.24 13.13
N VAL A 43 -0.38 4.42 12.08
CA VAL A 43 -0.51 3.44 11.01
C VAL A 43 0.12 4.00 9.76
N VAL A 44 0.95 3.20 9.10
CA VAL A 44 1.49 3.52 7.78
C VAL A 44 1.11 2.40 6.81
N CYS A 45 0.28 2.70 5.83
CA CYS A 45 0.01 1.81 4.71
C CYS A 45 0.93 2.21 3.56
N VAL A 46 1.75 1.29 3.04
CA VAL A 46 2.76 1.62 2.01
C VAL A 46 2.21 1.66 0.59
N GLY A 47 0.90 1.89 0.44
CA GLY A 47 0.25 2.19 -0.83
C GLY A 47 -0.42 1.02 -1.50
N ASP A 48 -0.68 1.18 -2.79
CA ASP A 48 -1.39 0.26 -3.68
C ASP A 48 -2.70 -0.20 -3.04
N LEU A 49 -3.61 0.74 -2.81
CA LEU A 49 -4.94 0.50 -2.26
C LEU A 49 -5.84 -0.27 -3.24
N VAL A 50 -5.66 0.00 -4.52
CA VAL A 50 -6.51 -0.46 -5.63
C VAL A 50 -5.81 -1.50 -6.51
N HIS A 51 -6.51 -1.96 -7.54
CA HIS A 51 -6.06 -2.94 -8.53
C HIS A 51 -5.79 -4.31 -7.89
N TYR A 52 -6.75 -5.24 -7.97
CA TYR A 52 -6.57 -6.55 -7.35
C TYR A 52 -5.40 -7.34 -7.97
N LYS A 53 -4.65 -8.09 -7.17
CA LYS A 53 -3.49 -8.87 -7.66
C LYS A 53 -3.89 -10.04 -8.58
N GLU A 54 -5.07 -10.60 -8.38
CA GLU A 54 -5.50 -11.85 -9.03
C GLU A 54 -6.86 -11.71 -9.74
N ALA A 55 -7.04 -12.42 -10.85
CA ALA A 55 -8.30 -12.41 -11.62
C ALA A 55 -9.49 -12.92 -10.79
N ARG A 56 -9.22 -13.83 -9.85
CA ARG A 56 -10.22 -14.35 -8.92
C ARG A 56 -10.80 -13.26 -8.01
N ASP A 57 -9.98 -12.29 -7.60
CA ASP A 57 -10.43 -11.21 -6.72
C ASP A 57 -11.32 -10.23 -7.48
N TYR A 58 -11.00 -9.96 -8.75
CA TYR A 58 -11.92 -9.27 -9.66
C TYR A 58 -13.22 -10.07 -9.86
N ALA A 59 -13.15 -11.38 -10.10
CA ALA A 59 -14.32 -12.22 -10.27
C ALA A 59 -15.23 -12.20 -9.03
N ASN A 60 -14.64 -12.22 -7.83
CA ASN A 60 -15.36 -12.07 -6.55
C ASN A 60 -15.99 -10.68 -6.40
N ALA A 61 -15.25 -9.61 -6.72
CA ALA A 61 -15.71 -8.24 -6.59
C ALA A 61 -16.85 -7.91 -7.56
N VAL A 62 -16.75 -8.41 -8.79
CA VAL A 62 -17.77 -8.27 -9.81
C VAL A 62 -18.93 -9.21 -9.49
N GLY A 63 -18.68 -10.46 -9.12
CA GLY A 63 -19.68 -11.53 -8.97
C GLY A 63 -19.91 -12.32 -10.25
N VAL A 64 -18.87 -12.43 -11.11
CA VAL A 64 -18.88 -13.17 -12.39
C VAL A 64 -17.53 -13.87 -12.56
N GLU A 65 -17.53 -15.13 -12.93
CA GLU A 65 -16.31 -15.92 -13.19
C GLU A 65 -16.42 -16.62 -14.57
N PRO A 66 -15.47 -16.39 -15.51
CA PRO A 66 -14.28 -15.56 -15.35
C PRO A 66 -14.59 -14.05 -15.39
N TYR A 67 -13.72 -13.26 -14.74
CA TYR A 67 -13.66 -11.82 -14.97
C TYR A 67 -13.14 -11.55 -16.39
N ASP A 68 -13.71 -10.55 -17.05
CA ASP A 68 -13.34 -10.12 -18.39
C ASP A 68 -12.94 -8.62 -18.35
N PRO A 69 -11.67 -8.27 -18.58
CA PRO A 69 -11.20 -6.88 -18.57
C PRO A 69 -11.60 -6.10 -19.84
N ASP A 70 -12.21 -6.73 -20.84
CA ASP A 70 -12.76 -6.07 -22.03
C ASP A 70 -14.29 -5.84 -21.93
N ASP A 71 -14.94 -6.37 -20.89
CA ASP A 71 -16.36 -6.15 -20.61
C ASP A 71 -16.58 -4.90 -19.74
N ALA A 72 -17.24 -3.89 -20.30
CA ALA A 72 -17.51 -2.62 -19.61
C ALA A 72 -18.40 -2.76 -18.35
N ASP A 73 -19.30 -3.75 -18.27
CA ASP A 73 -20.07 -4.01 -17.04
C ASP A 73 -19.16 -4.55 -15.94
N HIS A 74 -18.24 -5.46 -16.29
CA HIS A 74 -17.26 -6.00 -15.35
C HIS A 74 -16.35 -4.90 -14.82
N LEU A 75 -15.79 -4.06 -15.69
CA LEU A 75 -14.97 -2.90 -15.30
C LEU A 75 -15.73 -1.97 -14.33
N ARG A 76 -16.96 -1.59 -14.70
CA ARG A 76 -17.80 -0.71 -13.88
C ARG A 76 -18.11 -1.31 -12.50
N ARG A 77 -18.37 -2.62 -12.42
CA ARG A 77 -18.64 -3.31 -11.14
C ARG A 77 -17.37 -3.42 -10.29
N ALA A 78 -16.23 -3.72 -10.90
CA ALA A 78 -14.94 -3.76 -10.21
C ALA A 78 -14.57 -2.39 -9.61
N ALA A 79 -14.70 -1.31 -10.41
CA ALA A 79 -14.46 0.05 -9.94
C ALA A 79 -15.39 0.43 -8.77
N LYS A 80 -16.70 0.16 -8.89
CA LYS A 80 -17.67 0.43 -7.82
C LYS A 80 -17.37 -0.33 -6.53
N ALA A 81 -16.95 -1.59 -6.63
CA ALA A 81 -16.58 -2.38 -5.47
C ALA A 81 -15.39 -1.77 -4.72
N GLN A 82 -14.35 -1.35 -5.46
CA GLN A 82 -13.17 -0.71 -4.89
C GLN A 82 -13.48 0.68 -4.32
N ILE A 83 -14.21 1.53 -5.06
CA ILE A 83 -14.63 2.88 -4.60
C ILE A 83 -15.37 2.82 -3.26
N ARG A 84 -16.26 1.83 -3.07
CA ARG A 84 -16.99 1.64 -1.82
C ARG A 84 -16.04 1.43 -0.63
N GLU A 85 -15.04 0.57 -0.80
CA GLU A 85 -14.08 0.28 0.26
C GLU A 85 -13.09 1.42 0.45
N LEU A 86 -12.69 2.13 -0.62
CA LEU A 86 -11.89 3.36 -0.52
C LEU A 86 -12.58 4.41 0.34
N TYR A 87 -13.88 4.69 0.13
CA TYR A 87 -14.61 5.62 0.99
C TYR A 87 -14.70 5.16 2.44
N ARG A 88 -14.83 3.85 2.67
CA ARG A 88 -14.84 3.28 4.02
C ARG A 88 -13.49 3.49 4.71
N PHE A 89 -12.39 3.21 4.02
CA PHE A 89 -11.04 3.38 4.55
C PHE A 89 -10.66 4.86 4.70
N LYS A 90 -11.00 5.71 3.72
CA LYS A 90 -10.80 7.16 3.82
C LYS A 90 -11.49 7.74 5.07
N ARG A 91 -12.70 7.30 5.39
CA ARG A 91 -13.39 7.72 6.64
C ARG A 91 -12.59 7.37 7.89
N TYR A 92 -11.99 6.17 7.94
CA TYR A 92 -11.10 5.78 9.03
C TYR A 92 -9.87 6.69 9.12
N VAL A 93 -9.25 6.99 7.97
CA VAL A 93 -8.10 7.91 7.88
C VAL A 93 -8.47 9.33 8.34
N ASP A 94 -9.59 9.86 7.87
CA ASP A 94 -10.09 11.20 8.21
C ASP A 94 -10.36 11.33 9.73
N GLN A 95 -10.85 10.25 10.36
CA GLN A 95 -11.10 10.20 11.80
C GLN A 95 -9.84 10.00 12.65
N ALA A 96 -8.71 9.61 12.05
CA ALA A 96 -7.49 9.27 12.77
C ALA A 96 -6.62 10.48 13.17
N ALA A 97 -7.12 11.70 12.97
CA ALA A 97 -6.44 12.95 13.36
C ALA A 97 -4.99 13.06 12.84
N GLY A 98 -4.73 12.56 11.62
CA GLY A 98 -3.41 12.60 10.98
C GLY A 98 -2.44 11.50 11.42
N ASN A 99 -2.86 10.54 12.24
CA ASN A 99 -2.02 9.44 12.72
C ASN A 99 -2.09 8.18 11.86
N VAL A 100 -2.83 8.23 10.75
CA VAL A 100 -2.81 7.22 9.68
C VAL A 100 -2.25 7.88 8.43
N THR A 101 -1.17 7.32 7.89
CA THR A 101 -0.56 7.75 6.63
C THR A 101 -0.75 6.66 5.59
N VAL A 102 -1.18 7.06 4.39
CA VAL A 102 -1.16 6.21 3.21
C VAL A 102 -0.09 6.77 2.28
N ILE A 103 0.93 5.97 2.00
CA ILE A 103 1.94 6.31 0.99
C ILE A 103 1.33 6.09 -0.38
N LEU A 104 1.61 6.99 -1.33
CA LEU A 104 1.15 6.83 -2.71
C LEU A 104 1.90 5.67 -3.38
N GLY A 105 1.18 4.61 -3.75
CA GLY A 105 1.72 3.51 -4.55
C GLY A 105 1.60 3.74 -6.06
N ASN A 106 2.28 2.91 -6.85
CA ASN A 106 2.25 3.07 -8.31
C ASN A 106 0.90 2.67 -8.91
N HIS A 107 0.16 1.75 -8.28
CA HIS A 107 -1.20 1.42 -8.69
C HIS A 107 -2.18 2.55 -8.35
N ASP A 108 -1.99 3.23 -7.22
CA ASP A 108 -2.80 4.38 -6.82
C ASP A 108 -2.64 5.54 -7.80
N GLU A 109 -1.39 5.88 -8.16
CA GLU A 109 -1.11 6.94 -9.13
C GLU A 109 -1.67 6.60 -10.53
N ALA A 110 -1.46 5.37 -11.01
CA ALA A 110 -1.99 4.92 -12.30
C ALA A 110 -3.53 4.93 -12.36
N ALA A 111 -4.20 4.59 -11.25
CA ALA A 111 -5.66 4.68 -11.16
C ALA A 111 -6.16 6.13 -11.22
N ARG A 112 -5.32 7.09 -10.85
CA ARG A 112 -5.64 8.53 -10.83
C ARG A 112 -5.40 9.23 -12.16
N ASP A 113 -4.27 8.98 -12.81
CA ASP A 113 -3.86 9.75 -14.00
C ASP A 113 -3.88 8.96 -15.32
N HIS A 114 -4.03 7.64 -15.25
CA HIS A 114 -4.10 6.72 -16.38
C HIS A 114 -2.88 6.79 -17.32
N ARG A 115 -1.76 7.34 -16.86
CA ARG A 115 -0.57 7.53 -17.71
C ARG A 115 0.09 6.20 -18.06
N TYR A 116 0.00 5.24 -17.16
CA TYR A 116 0.56 3.90 -17.33
C TYR A 116 -0.53 2.85 -17.16
N GLU A 117 -0.66 1.98 -18.16
CA GLU A 117 -1.50 0.79 -18.06
C GLU A 117 -0.71 -0.29 -17.32
N LEU A 118 -1.12 -0.58 -16.08
CA LEU A 118 -0.52 -1.63 -15.28
C LEU A 118 -1.25 -2.96 -15.52
N SER A 119 -0.57 -4.06 -15.21
CA SER A 119 -1.16 -5.39 -15.31
C SER A 119 -0.68 -6.29 -14.18
N THR A 120 -1.47 -7.31 -13.88
CA THR A 120 -1.00 -8.41 -13.03
C THR A 120 0.10 -9.19 -13.72
N ARG A 121 0.79 -10.06 -12.97
CA ARG A 121 1.78 -11.00 -13.52
C ARG A 121 1.18 -11.93 -14.60
N GLY A 122 -0.12 -12.21 -14.51
CA GLY A 122 -0.85 -13.01 -15.50
C GLY A 122 -1.26 -12.26 -16.77
N GLY A 123 -0.94 -10.96 -16.88
CA GLY A 123 -1.28 -10.13 -18.03
C GLY A 123 -2.70 -9.54 -18.02
N MET A 124 -3.44 -9.68 -16.92
CA MET A 124 -4.73 -9.01 -16.76
C MET A 124 -4.48 -7.52 -16.52
N ARG A 125 -5.08 -6.67 -17.36
CA ARG A 125 -4.92 -5.22 -17.31
C ARG A 125 -5.74 -4.59 -16.18
N HIS A 126 -5.20 -3.54 -15.59
CA HIS A 126 -5.86 -2.67 -14.62
C HIS A 126 -6.41 -1.44 -15.33
N VAL A 127 -7.63 -1.56 -15.85
CA VAL A 127 -8.29 -0.51 -16.65
C VAL A 127 -9.67 -0.16 -16.12
N GLU A 128 -10.07 -0.70 -14.97
CA GLU A 128 -11.38 -0.44 -14.37
C GLU A 128 -11.60 1.03 -14.02
N PHE A 129 -10.52 1.80 -13.85
CA PHE A 129 -10.59 3.23 -13.59
C PHE A 129 -10.39 4.12 -14.82
N ASP A 130 -10.07 3.56 -16.00
CA ASP A 130 -9.78 4.33 -17.22
C ASP A 130 -11.03 4.41 -18.13
N PRO A 131 -11.69 5.58 -18.25
CA PRO A 131 -12.86 5.74 -19.11
C PRO A 131 -12.59 5.51 -20.60
N ALA A 132 -11.36 5.77 -21.06
CA ALA A 132 -10.98 5.57 -22.46
C ALA A 132 -10.92 4.08 -22.84
N LYS A 133 -10.89 3.20 -21.84
CA LYS A 133 -10.93 1.73 -21.97
C LYS A 133 -12.27 1.12 -21.54
N GLY A 134 -13.28 1.95 -21.25
CA GLY A 134 -14.59 1.50 -20.77
C GLY A 134 -14.71 1.35 -19.25
N GLY A 135 -13.69 1.77 -18.51
CA GLY A 135 -13.70 1.87 -17.05
C GLY A 135 -14.50 3.08 -16.54
N VAL A 136 -14.40 3.31 -15.23
CA VAL A 136 -15.08 4.39 -14.52
C VAL A 136 -14.05 5.20 -13.76
N GLU A 137 -13.95 6.49 -14.09
CA GLU A 137 -13.05 7.42 -13.40
C GLU A 137 -13.25 7.39 -11.88
N LEU A 138 -12.15 7.52 -11.13
CA LEU A 138 -12.23 7.74 -9.70
C LEU A 138 -13.07 9.00 -9.41
N PRO A 139 -13.99 8.96 -8.43
CA PRO A 139 -14.68 10.15 -7.95
C PRO A 139 -13.68 11.27 -7.62
N ALA A 140 -14.00 12.50 -7.98
CA ALA A 140 -13.08 13.63 -7.89
C ALA A 140 -12.47 13.81 -6.48
N ASP A 141 -13.24 13.57 -5.43
CA ASP A 141 -12.79 13.67 -4.04
C ASP A 141 -11.83 12.54 -3.63
N LEU A 142 -11.99 11.33 -4.17
CA LEU A 142 -11.02 10.24 -4.02
C LEU A 142 -9.77 10.51 -4.84
N ASN A 143 -9.92 11.05 -6.05
CA ASN A 143 -8.80 11.45 -6.90
C ASN A 143 -7.94 12.55 -6.22
N ASP A 144 -8.58 13.56 -5.64
CA ASP A 144 -7.92 14.59 -4.83
C ASP A 144 -7.24 13.99 -3.60
N TRP A 145 -7.89 13.04 -2.92
CA TRP A 145 -7.30 12.35 -1.77
C TRP A 145 -6.04 11.56 -2.15
N PHE A 146 -6.07 10.82 -3.27
CA PHE A 146 -4.90 10.13 -3.81
C PHE A 146 -3.78 11.14 -4.12
N GLY A 147 -4.12 12.27 -4.75
CA GLY A 147 -3.16 13.35 -5.02
C GLY A 147 -2.55 13.99 -3.77
N SER A 148 -3.16 13.82 -2.60
CA SER A 148 -2.63 14.32 -1.32
C SER A 148 -1.72 13.34 -0.59
N MET A 149 -1.65 12.08 -1.02
CA MET A 149 -0.85 11.04 -0.37
C MET A 149 0.65 11.34 -0.50
N PRO A 150 1.43 11.31 0.59
CA PRO A 150 2.86 11.49 0.51
C PRO A 150 3.54 10.33 -0.23
N ARG A 151 4.67 10.62 -0.87
CA ARG A 151 5.54 9.61 -1.51
C ARG A 151 6.36 8.82 -0.49
N GLU A 152 6.66 9.45 0.63
CA GLU A 152 7.36 8.85 1.76
C GLU A 152 7.02 9.60 3.05
N VAL A 153 7.23 8.95 4.20
CA VAL A 153 7.31 9.62 5.49
C VAL A 153 8.49 9.10 6.29
N VAL A 154 9.09 9.97 7.10
CA VAL A 154 10.19 9.62 7.99
C VAL A 154 9.78 9.86 9.44
N HIS A 155 9.94 8.84 10.28
CA HIS A 155 9.71 8.94 11.72
C HIS A 155 10.95 8.46 12.47
N HIS A 156 11.58 9.35 13.25
CA HIS A 156 12.79 9.05 14.03
C HIS A 156 13.92 8.41 13.19
N GLY A 157 14.09 8.85 11.94
CA GLY A 157 15.08 8.31 11.02
C GLY A 157 14.70 6.99 10.34
N VAL A 158 13.49 6.46 10.59
CA VAL A 158 12.92 5.32 9.85
C VAL A 158 12.08 5.84 8.69
N GLN A 159 12.44 5.47 7.46
CA GLN A 159 11.70 5.82 6.25
C GLN A 159 10.62 4.77 5.98
N PHE A 160 9.46 5.24 5.56
CA PHE A 160 8.40 4.43 4.98
C PHE A 160 8.12 4.96 3.58
N ALA A 161 8.27 4.11 2.58
CA ALA A 161 8.04 4.48 1.19
C ALA A 161 7.53 3.27 0.39
N HIS A 162 6.99 3.51 -0.81
CA HIS A 162 6.34 2.42 -1.55
C HIS A 162 7.36 1.41 -2.10
N ALA A 163 8.36 1.85 -2.90
CA ALA A 163 9.21 0.90 -3.63
C ALA A 163 10.62 0.72 -3.06
N GLY A 164 11.26 1.77 -2.54
CA GLY A 164 12.65 1.69 -2.08
C GLY A 164 13.18 2.94 -1.41
N PRO A 165 14.49 3.02 -1.13
CA PRO A 165 15.06 4.11 -0.31
C PRO A 165 15.30 5.43 -1.03
N LEU A 166 15.46 5.41 -2.36
CA LEU A 166 15.89 6.59 -3.11
C LEU A 166 14.70 7.43 -3.58
N PRO A 167 14.85 8.77 -3.70
CA PRO A 167 13.79 9.63 -4.25
C PRO A 167 13.31 9.21 -5.64
N GLY A 168 14.22 8.74 -6.50
CA GLY A 168 13.88 8.25 -7.85
C GLY A 168 13.00 7.00 -7.84
N MET A 169 12.97 6.25 -6.74
CA MET A 169 12.09 5.08 -6.59
C MET A 169 10.66 5.46 -6.17
N GLN A 170 10.37 6.74 -5.94
CA GLN A 170 9.01 7.21 -5.59
C GLN A 170 8.32 7.97 -6.72
N VAL A 171 8.99 8.18 -7.85
CA VAL A 171 8.43 8.86 -9.01
C VAL A 171 8.08 7.80 -10.03
N PHE A 172 6.79 7.53 -10.25
CA PHE A 172 6.34 6.44 -11.12
C PHE A 172 6.26 6.88 -12.58
N ASP A 173 7.43 7.14 -13.17
CA ASP A 173 7.61 7.56 -14.55
C ASP A 173 8.36 6.49 -15.38
N ASP A 174 8.76 6.85 -16.61
CA ASP A 174 9.48 5.95 -17.50
C ASP A 174 10.78 5.42 -16.89
N PHE A 175 11.46 6.18 -16.04
CA PHE A 175 12.66 5.69 -15.36
C PHE A 175 12.30 4.60 -14.36
N PHE A 176 11.27 4.81 -13.55
CA PHE A 176 10.82 3.80 -12.59
C PHE A 176 10.44 2.48 -13.26
N TYR A 177 9.64 2.52 -14.34
CA TYR A 177 9.17 1.30 -14.99
C TYR A 177 10.23 0.56 -15.81
N HIS A 178 11.33 1.22 -16.18
CA HIS A 178 12.43 0.62 -16.95
C HIS A 178 13.71 0.37 -16.13
N ASP A 179 13.78 0.84 -14.88
CA ASP A 179 14.89 0.56 -13.98
C ASP A 179 14.67 -0.75 -13.21
N PRO A 180 15.47 -1.81 -13.47
CA PRO A 180 15.34 -3.08 -12.76
C PRO A 180 15.62 -2.97 -11.26
N ASP A 181 16.32 -1.94 -10.80
CA ASP A 181 16.62 -1.76 -9.38
C ASP A 181 15.34 -1.52 -8.56
N THR A 182 14.28 -0.95 -9.15
CA THR A 182 12.99 -0.72 -8.46
C THR A 182 12.36 -2.01 -7.89
N LYS A 183 12.76 -3.18 -8.41
CA LYS A 183 12.29 -4.50 -7.95
C LYS A 183 13.38 -5.38 -7.33
N THR A 184 14.64 -4.94 -7.38
CA THR A 184 15.79 -5.79 -7.01
C THR A 184 16.85 -5.11 -6.14
N TRP A 185 16.70 -3.82 -5.81
CA TRP A 185 17.65 -3.07 -5.00
C TRP A 185 17.92 -3.73 -3.64
N TRP A 186 16.89 -4.31 -3.01
CA TRP A 186 16.98 -4.98 -1.71
C TRP A 186 17.93 -6.18 -1.72
N TYR A 187 18.17 -6.77 -2.89
CA TYR A 187 19.10 -7.87 -3.09
C TYR A 187 20.45 -7.40 -3.63
N ASN A 188 20.43 -6.50 -4.62
CA ASN A 188 21.61 -6.09 -5.37
C ASN A 188 22.40 -4.95 -4.71
N LYS A 189 21.70 -4.04 -4.04
CA LYS A 189 22.22 -2.79 -3.48
C LYS A 189 21.56 -2.46 -2.11
N PRO A 190 21.54 -3.39 -1.15
CA PRO A 190 20.82 -3.20 0.11
C PRO A 190 21.38 -2.05 0.95
N GLU A 191 22.63 -1.63 0.72
CA GLU A 191 23.28 -0.51 1.40
C GLU A 191 22.65 0.86 1.07
N LEU A 192 21.82 0.96 0.03
CA LEU A 192 21.19 2.21 -0.40
C LEU A 192 20.39 2.89 0.71
N VAL A 193 19.83 2.12 1.65
CA VAL A 193 19.06 2.65 2.79
C VAL A 193 19.93 3.51 3.69
N LYS A 194 21.14 3.03 4.01
CA LYS A 194 22.12 3.79 4.80
C LYS A 194 22.71 4.94 4.00
N GLN A 195 22.97 4.74 2.70
CA GLN A 195 23.46 5.79 1.82
C GLN A 195 22.45 6.94 1.65
N ALA A 196 21.14 6.63 1.69
CA ALA A 196 20.06 7.61 1.73
C ALA A 196 19.92 8.32 3.09
N GLY A 197 20.71 7.91 4.09
CA GLY A 197 20.75 8.56 5.42
C GLY A 197 19.70 8.06 6.40
N HIS A 198 19.06 6.93 6.14
CA HIS A 198 18.04 6.37 7.04
C HIS A 198 18.65 5.40 8.06
N ARG A 199 18.14 5.43 9.30
CA ARG A 199 18.44 4.42 10.33
C ARG A 199 17.87 3.07 9.94
N PHE A 200 16.69 3.07 9.31
CA PHE A 200 16.01 1.90 8.82
C PHE A 200 15.00 2.26 7.72
N GLY A 201 14.67 1.32 6.85
CA GLY A 201 13.68 1.50 5.79
C GLY A 201 12.56 0.45 5.82
N VAL A 202 11.33 0.84 5.52
CA VAL A 202 10.18 -0.06 5.41
C VAL A 202 9.49 0.18 4.06
N TYR A 203 9.46 -0.86 3.22
CA TYR A 203 9.07 -0.75 1.81
C TYR A 203 8.06 -1.81 1.40
N GLY A 204 7.17 -1.47 0.46
CA GLY A 204 6.19 -2.35 -0.18
C GLY A 204 6.63 -2.80 -1.57
N HIS A 205 5.71 -2.77 -2.54
CA HIS A 205 5.87 -2.97 -3.99
C HIS A 205 6.32 -4.37 -4.45
N THR A 206 7.23 -5.00 -3.71
CA THR A 206 7.83 -6.29 -4.04
C THR A 206 7.37 -7.37 -3.08
N VAL A 207 6.54 -8.29 -3.58
CA VAL A 207 6.13 -9.49 -2.84
C VAL A 207 7.33 -10.38 -2.55
N MET A 208 7.52 -10.67 -1.27
CA MET A 208 8.54 -11.60 -0.81
C MET A 208 7.96 -13.01 -0.61
N LYS A 209 8.77 -14.04 -0.88
CA LYS A 209 8.33 -15.44 -0.90
C LYS A 209 7.64 -15.88 0.41
N ASP A 210 8.26 -15.55 1.54
CA ASP A 210 7.85 -16.02 2.86
C ASP A 210 7.02 -14.98 3.64
N GLY A 211 6.66 -13.86 2.98
CA GLY A 211 5.99 -12.72 3.59
C GLY A 211 7.00 -11.66 4.04
N VAL A 212 6.77 -10.98 5.16
CA VAL A 212 7.63 -9.87 5.60
C VAL A 212 9.08 -10.33 5.69
N TYR A 213 9.95 -9.67 4.93
CA TYR A 213 11.40 -9.89 4.94
C TYR A 213 12.08 -8.76 5.69
N VAL A 214 13.00 -9.09 6.61
CA VAL A 214 13.77 -8.11 7.37
C VAL A 214 15.25 -8.39 7.19
N ASP A 215 15.98 -7.41 6.66
CA ASP A 215 17.43 -7.39 6.63
C ASP A 215 17.94 -6.45 7.72
N ARG A 216 18.40 -7.02 8.84
CA ARG A 216 18.91 -6.25 9.97
C ARG A 216 20.30 -5.67 9.70
N ASP A 217 21.10 -6.32 8.86
CA ASP A 217 22.48 -5.91 8.60
C ASP A 217 22.50 -4.67 7.72
N ASN A 218 21.61 -4.62 6.72
CA ASN A 218 21.46 -3.48 5.84
C ASN A 218 20.39 -2.48 6.30
N GLY A 219 19.54 -2.87 7.24
CA GLY A 219 18.62 -1.97 7.94
C GLY A 219 17.34 -1.69 7.16
N PHE A 220 16.68 -2.72 6.64
CA PHE A 220 15.37 -2.53 6.02
C PHE A 220 14.41 -3.72 6.19
N ALA A 221 13.16 -3.49 5.83
CA ALA A 221 12.16 -4.51 5.67
C ALA A 221 11.32 -4.33 4.41
N MET A 222 11.01 -5.43 3.74
CA MET A 222 10.05 -5.52 2.63
C MET A 222 8.76 -6.14 3.16
N ILE A 223 7.64 -5.44 3.05
CA ILE A 223 6.42 -5.73 3.80
C ILE A 223 5.17 -5.98 2.96
N ASP A 224 5.29 -6.12 1.64
CA ASP A 224 4.17 -6.53 0.77
C ASP A 224 3.78 -8.00 1.05
N ALA A 225 3.00 -8.18 2.12
CA ALA A 225 2.67 -9.46 2.72
C ALA A 225 1.27 -9.50 3.35
N LEU A 226 0.39 -8.54 3.01
CA LEU A 226 -0.96 -8.46 3.58
C LEU A 226 -1.79 -9.73 3.30
N GLY A 227 -1.63 -10.34 2.12
CA GLY A 227 -2.27 -11.61 1.78
C GLY A 227 -1.83 -12.81 2.65
N LYS A 228 -0.73 -12.69 3.39
CA LYS A 228 -0.29 -13.65 4.42
C LYS A 228 -0.66 -13.20 5.85
N LEU A 229 -1.42 -12.11 5.98
CA LEU A 229 -1.76 -11.43 7.24
C LEU A 229 -0.52 -11.08 8.07
N GLN A 230 0.58 -10.76 7.39
CA GLN A 230 1.80 -10.31 8.04
C GLN A 230 1.96 -8.80 7.89
N PHE A 231 2.48 -8.19 8.95
CA PHE A 231 2.72 -6.75 9.04
C PHE A 231 3.83 -6.48 10.06
N LEU A 232 4.33 -5.25 10.11
CA LEU A 232 5.33 -4.85 11.10
C LEU A 232 4.71 -4.02 12.21
N GLU A 233 5.14 -4.30 13.44
CA GLU A 233 5.02 -3.38 14.55
C GLU A 233 6.41 -2.86 14.93
N LEU A 234 6.51 -1.54 15.07
CA LEU A 234 7.74 -0.87 15.47
C LEU A 234 7.50 -0.05 16.74
N LEU A 235 8.43 -0.10 17.68
CA LEU A 235 8.54 0.89 18.76
C LEU A 235 9.70 1.82 18.44
N LEU A 236 9.36 3.08 18.17
CA LEU A 236 10.28 4.09 17.66
C LEU A 236 10.40 5.28 18.61
N ASP A 237 11.63 5.69 18.85
CA ASP A 237 12.03 7.03 19.26
C ASP A 237 13.44 7.33 18.69
N ASP A 238 14.05 8.46 19.07
CA ASP A 238 15.34 8.88 18.50
C ASP A 238 16.49 7.91 18.81
N GLU A 239 16.37 7.11 19.87
CA GLU A 239 17.40 6.16 20.31
C GLU A 239 16.96 4.70 20.11
N ARG A 240 15.66 4.43 20.10
CA ARG A 240 15.04 3.11 20.08
C ARG A 240 14.47 2.76 18.70
N LEU A 241 14.78 1.55 18.26
CA LEU A 241 14.16 0.88 17.11
C LEU A 241 13.98 -0.60 17.47
N GLU A 242 12.80 -0.95 17.97
CA GLU A 242 12.40 -2.35 18.13
C GLU A 242 11.40 -2.70 17.05
N LEU A 243 11.62 -3.85 16.40
CA LEU A 243 10.79 -4.31 15.30
C LEU A 243 10.31 -5.74 15.58
N SER A 244 9.02 -5.96 15.33
CA SER A 244 8.35 -7.25 15.45
C SER A 244 7.59 -7.54 14.16
N VAL A 245 7.85 -8.70 13.57
CA VAL A 245 7.00 -9.25 12.49
C VAL A 245 5.81 -9.91 13.15
N MET A 246 4.62 -9.43 12.82
CA MET A 246 3.36 -9.96 13.33
C MET A 246 2.70 -10.84 12.28
N GLN A 247 1.97 -11.87 12.72
CA GLN A 247 1.16 -12.74 11.87
C GLN A 247 -0.13 -13.12 12.61
N LEU A 248 -1.26 -13.12 11.89
CA LEU A 248 -2.58 -13.52 12.42
C LEU A 248 -2.97 -14.95 12.05
#